data_AF-A0A2D7G8G6-F1
#
_entry.id   AF-A0A2D7G8G6-F1
#
_cell.length_a   1.000
_cell.length_b   1.000
_cell.length_c   1.000
_cell.angle_alpha   90.00
_cell.angle_beta   90.00
_cell.angle_gamma   90.00
#
_symmetry.space_group_name_H-M   'P 1'
#
loop_
_entity.id
_entity.type
_entity.pdbx_description
1 polymer ?
#
loop_
_entity_poly.entity_id
_entity_poly.type
_entity_poly.pdbx_seq_one_letter_code
_entity_poly.pdbx_strand_id
1 'polypeptide(L)'
;MNSTRVFLDYINGLEAAVQIVDGKLEDLFLETDGFSPGTIFRARVDRAVKGQGGVFVSFPGGVGFLKHIKGISVGQRMLVQVSGYAEVGKAIPVTSRLLFKSRYVIVTPDAPGLNISRNIKDECLRKALLDYFHDG
;
A
#
# COMPACT_ATOMS: atom_id res chain seq x y z
N MET A 1 25.62 -11.28 17.57
CA MET A 1 25.18 -10.90 16.20
C MET A 1 24.12 -11.90 15.81
N ASN A 2 22.88 -11.46 15.62
CA ASN A 2 21.83 -12.35 15.15
C ASN A 2 22.07 -12.63 13.67
N SER A 3 22.06 -13.90 13.30
CA SER A 3 22.20 -14.36 11.92
C SER A 3 20.85 -14.31 11.22
N THR A 4 20.64 -13.29 10.37
CA THR A 4 19.43 -13.17 9.56
C THR A 4 19.71 -13.63 8.14
N ARG A 5 18.87 -14.52 7.61
CA ARG A 5 18.92 -14.97 6.22
C ARG A 5 17.53 -14.88 5.59
N VAL A 6 17.49 -14.49 4.32
CA VAL A 6 16.28 -14.54 3.49
C VAL A 6 16.50 -15.62 2.43
N PHE A 7 15.57 -16.56 2.34
CA PHE A 7 15.55 -17.59 1.29
C PHE A 7 14.40 -17.27 0.34
N LEU A 8 14.68 -17.35 -0.96
CA LEU A 8 13.69 -17.19 -2.03
C LEU A 8 13.64 -18.51 -2.77
N ASP A 9 12.46 -19.10 -2.88
CA ASP A 9 12.25 -20.39 -3.54
C ASP A 9 10.78 -20.54 -3.95
N TYR A 10 10.37 -21.74 -4.37
CA TYR A 10 9.01 -22.08 -4.69
C TYR A 10 8.46 -23.13 -3.72
N ILE A 11 7.22 -22.93 -3.26
CA ILE A 11 6.46 -23.92 -2.47
C ILE A 11 5.21 -24.28 -3.27
N ASN A 12 5.09 -25.55 -3.66
CA ASN A 12 4.00 -26.04 -4.52
C ASN A 12 3.82 -25.22 -5.82
N GLY A 13 4.94 -24.71 -6.36
CA GLY A 13 4.93 -23.89 -7.58
C GLY A 13 4.62 -22.39 -7.37
N LEU A 14 4.35 -21.96 -6.14
CA LEU A 14 4.19 -20.54 -5.78
C LEU A 14 5.51 -19.95 -5.33
N GLU A 15 5.85 -18.75 -5.80
CA GLU A 15 7.00 -18.01 -5.27
C GLU A 15 6.85 -17.79 -3.76
N ALA A 16 7.95 -17.97 -3.03
CA ALA A 16 7.99 -17.92 -1.59
C ALA A 16 9.24 -17.16 -1.11
N ALA A 17 9.08 -16.40 -0.03
CA ALA A 17 10.18 -15.75 0.67
C ALA A 17 10.11 -16.08 2.16
N VAL A 18 11.21 -16.58 2.71
CA VAL A 18 11.32 -17.00 4.10
C VAL A 18 12.40 -16.21 4.83
N GLN A 19 12.07 -15.66 5.99
CA GLN A 19 13.02 -15.04 6.90
C GLN A 19 13.39 -16.02 8.02
N ILE A 20 14.68 -16.35 8.12
CA ILE A 20 15.25 -17.13 9.22
C ILE A 20 16.12 -16.22 10.09
N VAL A 21 15.88 -16.23 11.41
CA VAL A 21 16.73 -15.55 12.40
C VAL A 21 17.23 -16.58 13.42
N ASP A 22 18.55 -16.70 13.54
CA ASP A 22 19.21 -17.62 14.48
C ASP A 22 18.70 -19.07 14.38
N GLY A 23 18.49 -19.51 13.15
CA GLY A 23 18.03 -20.86 12.82
C GLY A 23 16.53 -21.08 12.99
N LYS A 24 15.76 -20.06 13.39
CA LYS A 24 14.30 -20.13 13.54
C LYS A 24 13.58 -19.40 12.41
N LEU A 25 12.46 -19.96 11.99
CA LEU A 25 11.54 -19.32 11.05
C LEU A 25 10.83 -18.17 11.76
N GLU A 26 11.04 -16.95 11.27
CA GLU A 26 10.39 -15.75 11.79
C GLU A 26 9.24 -15.27 10.90
N ASP A 27 9.39 -15.38 9.57
CA ASP A 27 8.36 -14.93 8.64
C ASP A 27 8.36 -15.76 7.34
N LEU A 28 7.19 -15.84 6.69
CA LEU A 28 6.95 -16.54 5.43
C LEU A 28 5.94 -15.75 4.59
N PHE A 29 6.37 -15.38 3.39
CA PHE A 29 5.51 -14.84 2.35
C PHE A 29 5.35 -15.85 1.23
N LEU A 30 4.12 -15.96 0.72
CA LEU A 30 3.77 -16.75 -0.45
C LEU A 30 3.08 -15.84 -1.45
N GLU A 31 3.41 -16.02 -2.73
CA GLU A 31 2.72 -15.37 -3.82
C GLU A 31 1.26 -15.82 -3.87
N THR A 32 0.38 -14.91 -4.30
CA THR A 32 -1.07 -15.14 -4.38
C THR A 32 -1.61 -14.64 -5.70
N ASP A 33 -2.73 -15.20 -6.17
CA ASP A 33 -3.36 -14.84 -7.46
C ASP A 33 -3.97 -13.42 -7.49
N GLY A 34 -3.88 -12.66 -6.39
CA GLY A 34 -4.48 -11.33 -6.24
C GLY A 34 -3.45 -10.21 -6.16
N PHE A 35 -3.89 -8.98 -6.44
CA PHE A 35 -3.02 -7.82 -6.27
C PHE A 35 -2.79 -7.51 -4.79
N SER A 36 -1.53 -7.52 -4.38
CA SER A 36 -1.13 -7.16 -3.03
C SER A 36 -1.48 -5.71 -2.69
N PRO A 37 -1.96 -5.41 -1.47
CA PRO A 37 -2.12 -4.04 -0.98
C PRO A 37 -0.82 -3.26 -1.13
N GLY A 38 -0.93 -2.07 -1.70
CA GLY A 38 0.23 -1.25 -2.07
C GLY A 38 0.55 -1.27 -3.57
N THR A 39 0.05 -2.24 -4.34
CA THR A 39 0.20 -2.27 -5.81
C THR A 39 -0.42 -1.01 -6.43
N ILE A 40 0.31 -0.36 -7.34
CA ILE A 40 -0.10 0.89 -7.97
C ILE A 40 -0.44 0.62 -9.44
N PHE A 41 -1.61 1.10 -9.86
CA PHE A 41 -2.05 1.05 -11.25
C PHE A 41 -2.33 2.43 -11.80
N ARG A 42 -2.11 2.58 -13.11
CA ARG A 42 -2.76 3.63 -13.89
C ARG A 42 -4.14 3.13 -14.29
N ALA A 43 -5.18 3.68 -13.66
CA ALA A 43 -6.56 3.28 -13.89
C ALA A 43 -7.33 4.32 -14.70
N ARG A 44 -8.43 3.89 -15.33
CA ARG A 44 -9.42 4.75 -15.98
C ARG A 44 -10.73 4.72 -15.19
N VAL A 45 -11.34 5.88 -14.97
CA VAL A 45 -12.66 5.98 -14.32
C VAL A 45 -13.74 5.55 -15.30
N ASP A 46 -14.51 4.52 -14.94
CA ASP A 46 -15.53 3.95 -15.82
C ASP A 46 -16.90 4.57 -15.59
N ARG A 47 -17.40 4.49 -14.36
CA ARG A 47 -18.74 5.00 -14.00
C ARG A 47 -18.86 5.32 -12.51
N ALA A 48 -19.66 6.35 -12.21
CA ALA A 48 -20.09 6.63 -10.86
C ALA A 48 -21.19 5.66 -10.42
N VAL A 49 -21.15 5.25 -9.16
CA VAL A 49 -22.22 4.45 -8.55
C VAL A 49 -23.13 5.37 -7.77
N LYS A 50 -24.33 5.62 -8.30
CA LYS A 50 -25.34 6.43 -7.60
C LYS A 50 -25.61 5.82 -6.21
N GLY A 51 -25.56 6.65 -5.16
CA GLY A 51 -25.91 6.27 -3.79
C GLY A 51 -24.81 5.56 -2.98
N GLN A 52 -23.68 5.15 -3.58
CA GLN A 52 -22.60 4.42 -2.85
C GLN A 52 -21.35 5.27 -2.56
N GLY A 53 -21.33 6.54 -2.98
CA GLY A 53 -20.22 7.46 -2.69
C GLY A 53 -18.88 7.10 -3.35
N GLY A 54 -18.91 6.31 -4.43
CA GLY A 54 -17.73 5.79 -5.12
C GLY A 54 -17.89 5.65 -6.63
N VAL A 55 -16.77 5.37 -7.31
CA VAL A 55 -16.69 5.08 -8.74
C VAL A 55 -16.00 3.75 -8.98
N PHE A 56 -16.39 3.06 -10.06
CA PHE A 56 -15.59 1.96 -10.57
C PHE A 56 -14.47 2.49 -11.46
N VAL A 57 -13.32 1.86 -11.35
CA VAL A 57 -12.15 2.12 -12.20
C VAL A 57 -11.64 0.82 -12.81
N SER A 58 -11.13 0.88 -14.04
CA SER A 58 -10.52 -0.24 -14.73
C SER A 58 -9.01 -0.08 -14.83
N PHE A 59 -8.28 -1.18 -14.68
CA PHE A 59 -6.82 -1.26 -14.84
C PHE A 59 -6.42 -2.65 -15.36
N PRO A 60 -5.18 -2.84 -15.83
CA PRO A 60 -4.73 -4.16 -16.31
C PRO A 60 -4.99 -5.25 -15.26
N GLY A 61 -5.76 -6.27 -15.65
CA GLY A 61 -6.06 -7.43 -14.82
C GLY A 61 -7.17 -7.24 -13.78
N GLY A 62 -7.86 -6.09 -13.71
CA GLY A 62 -8.95 -5.95 -12.74
C GLY A 62 -9.80 -4.69 -12.80
N VAL A 63 -10.84 -4.70 -11.96
CA VAL A 63 -11.73 -3.57 -11.71
C VAL A 63 -11.62 -3.20 -10.24
N GLY A 64 -11.43 -1.91 -9.96
CA GLY A 64 -11.38 -1.36 -8.62
C GLY A 64 -12.60 -0.54 -8.25
N PHE A 65 -12.83 -0.39 -6.95
CA PHE A 65 -13.80 0.53 -6.37
C PHE A 65 -13.08 1.62 -5.60
N LEU A 66 -13.24 2.87 -6.05
CA LEU A 66 -12.63 4.07 -5.47
C LEU A 66 -13.68 4.87 -4.69
N LYS A 67 -13.40 5.12 -3.40
CA LYS A 67 -14.20 6.02 -2.54
C LYS A 67 -13.69 7.46 -2.63
N HIS A 68 -14.46 8.42 -2.10
CA HIS A 68 -14.08 9.84 -1.99
C HIS A 68 -13.84 10.55 -3.34
N ILE A 69 -14.84 10.49 -4.22
CA ILE A 69 -14.74 10.86 -5.64
C ILE A 69 -14.84 12.36 -5.96
N LYS A 70 -14.53 13.25 -5.01
CA LYS A 70 -14.68 14.69 -5.22
C LYS A 70 -13.75 15.15 -6.36
N GLY A 71 -14.31 15.74 -7.40
CA GLY A 71 -13.56 16.23 -8.57
C GLY A 71 -13.14 15.16 -9.58
N ILE A 72 -13.64 13.92 -9.46
CA ILE A 72 -13.32 12.83 -10.39
C ILE A 72 -14.35 12.77 -11.52
N SER A 73 -13.87 12.75 -12.76
CA SER A 73 -14.72 12.67 -13.97
C SER A 73 -14.64 11.29 -14.64
N VAL A 74 -15.74 10.87 -15.28
CA VAL A 74 -15.75 9.64 -16.09
C VAL A 74 -14.74 9.77 -17.24
N GLY A 75 -13.99 8.71 -17.51
CA GLY A 75 -12.95 8.67 -18.53
C GLY A 75 -11.59 9.22 -18.08
N GLN A 76 -11.52 9.90 -16.93
CA GLN A 76 -10.27 10.39 -16.36
C GLN A 76 -9.31 9.23 -16.10
N ARG A 77 -8.02 9.45 -16.40
CA ARG A 77 -6.94 8.52 -16.04
C ARG A 77 -6.25 9.02 -14.78
N MET A 78 -6.00 8.13 -13.83
CA MET A 78 -5.37 8.49 -12.56
C MET A 78 -4.59 7.31 -11.98
N LEU A 79 -3.67 7.61 -11.07
CA LEU A 79 -3.05 6.57 -10.26
C LEU A 79 -4.00 6.15 -9.15
N VAL A 80 -4.07 4.83 -8.94
CA VAL A 80 -4.77 4.24 -7.81
C VAL A 80 -3.86 3.18 -7.18
N GLN A 81 -3.98 3.04 -5.86
CA GLN A 81 -3.26 2.04 -5.08
C GLN A 81 -4.24 1.06 -4.47
N VAL A 82 -3.95 -0.24 -4.57
CA VAL A 82 -4.73 -1.29 -3.90
C VAL A 82 -4.64 -1.09 -2.40
N SER A 83 -5.79 -0.98 -1.74
CA SER A 83 -5.90 -0.71 -0.30
C SER A 83 -6.25 -1.95 0.52
N GLY A 84 -6.65 -3.03 -0.13
CA GLY A 84 -7.00 -4.30 0.51
C GLY A 84 -7.40 -5.35 -0.51
N TYR A 85 -7.72 -6.54 -0.02
CA TYR A 85 -8.24 -7.63 -0.84
C TYR A 85 -9.77 -7.51 -1.00
N ALA A 86 -10.27 -7.97 -2.14
CA ALA A 86 -11.70 -8.11 -2.37
C ALA A 86 -12.15 -9.56 -2.15
N GLU A 87 -13.40 -9.73 -1.70
CA GLU A 87 -14.07 -11.01 -1.80
C GLU A 87 -14.30 -11.38 -3.27
N VAL A 88 -14.42 -12.68 -3.53
CA VAL A 88 -14.65 -13.21 -4.88
C VAL A 88 -15.86 -12.53 -5.53
N GLY A 89 -15.67 -12.04 -6.75
CA GLY A 89 -16.72 -11.37 -7.54
C GLY A 89 -16.96 -9.89 -7.17
N LYS A 90 -16.29 -9.33 -6.15
CA LYS A 90 -16.33 -7.90 -5.85
C LYS A 90 -15.15 -7.15 -6.49
N ALA A 91 -15.33 -5.85 -6.70
CA ALA A 91 -14.24 -5.00 -7.17
C ALA A 91 -13.19 -4.76 -6.09
N ILE A 92 -11.94 -4.60 -6.51
CA ILE A 92 -10.77 -4.41 -5.63
C ILE A 92 -10.85 -3.04 -4.96
N PRO A 93 -10.76 -2.92 -3.63
CA PRO A 93 -10.77 -1.61 -2.98
C PRO A 93 -9.49 -0.84 -3.30
N VAL A 94 -9.63 0.36 -3.86
CA VAL A 94 -8.50 1.21 -4.24
C VAL A 94 -8.61 2.63 -3.66
N THR A 95 -7.47 3.30 -3.53
CA THR A 95 -7.34 4.70 -3.10
C THR A 95 -6.57 5.50 -4.13
N SER A 96 -6.91 6.77 -4.31
CA SER A 96 -6.10 7.72 -5.09
C SER A 96 -4.99 8.38 -4.26
N ARG A 97 -5.03 8.24 -2.93
CA ARG A 97 -3.99 8.75 -2.03
C ARG A 97 -2.86 7.72 -1.95
N LEU A 98 -1.77 7.99 -2.67
CA LEU A 98 -0.61 7.12 -2.72
C LEU A 98 0.17 7.16 -1.40
N LEU A 99 0.54 5.98 -0.91
CA LEU A 99 1.39 5.78 0.26
C LEU A 99 2.63 4.97 -0.16
N PHE A 100 3.81 5.56 0.00
CA PHE A 100 5.08 4.86 -0.18
C PHE A 100 5.65 4.50 1.19
N LYS A 101 5.44 3.26 1.60
CA LYS A 101 5.89 2.75 2.90
C LYS A 101 7.34 2.27 2.80
N SER A 102 8.20 2.76 3.68
CA SER A 102 9.51 2.19 3.96
C SER A 102 9.52 1.56 5.35
N ARG A 103 10.70 1.11 5.82
CA ARG A 103 10.85 0.57 7.18
C ARG A 103 10.54 1.60 8.28
N TYR A 104 10.83 2.88 8.05
CA TYR A 104 10.76 3.91 9.09
C TYR A 104 9.85 5.09 8.75
N VAL A 105 9.67 5.37 7.46
CA VAL A 105 8.95 6.55 6.96
C VAL A 105 7.88 6.13 5.96
N ILE A 106 6.74 6.84 5.95
CA ILE A 106 5.73 6.73 4.90
C ILE A 106 5.71 8.06 4.15
N VAL A 107 6.07 8.04 2.87
CA VAL A 107 6.00 9.23 2.02
C VAL A 107 4.62 9.32 1.39
N THR A 108 4.01 10.50 1.50
CA THR A 108 2.68 10.80 0.95
C THR A 108 2.77 12.03 0.04
N PRO A 109 3.08 11.87 -1.26
CA PRO A 109 3.46 12.98 -2.13
C PRO A 109 2.41 14.10 -2.20
N ASP A 110 1.13 13.73 -2.17
CA ASP A 110 0.02 14.67 -2.33
C ASP A 110 -0.52 15.20 -0.99
N ALA A 111 0.12 14.86 0.13
CA ALA A 111 -0.29 15.28 1.47
C ALA A 111 0.92 15.92 2.19
N PRO A 112 1.11 17.24 2.03
CA PRO A 112 2.22 17.94 2.66
C PRO A 112 2.06 17.98 4.18
N GLY A 113 3.20 18.09 4.86
CA GLY A 113 3.30 18.08 6.32
C GLY A 113 3.97 16.83 6.85
N LEU A 114 4.54 16.96 8.05
CA LEU A 114 5.25 15.89 8.74
C LEU A 114 4.44 15.44 9.95
N ASN A 115 4.26 14.13 10.09
CA ASN A 115 3.60 13.54 11.26
C ASN A 115 4.50 12.47 11.86
N ILE A 116 4.79 12.59 13.16
CA ILE A 116 5.52 11.56 13.92
C ILE A 116 4.50 10.60 14.54
N SER A 117 4.78 9.29 14.44
CA SER A 117 3.95 8.25 15.05
C SER A 117 3.66 8.54 16.52
N ARG A 118 2.41 8.34 16.92
CA ARG A 118 1.96 8.49 18.33
C ARG A 118 2.59 7.45 19.27
N ASN A 119 3.19 6.39 18.72
CA ASN A 119 3.90 5.38 19.50
C ASN A 119 5.29 5.84 19.96
N ILE A 120 5.86 6.88 19.33
CA ILE A 120 7.12 7.49 19.77
C ILE A 120 6.77 8.50 20.87
N LYS A 121 6.94 8.10 22.14
CA LYS A 121 6.58 8.90 23.32
C LYS A 121 7.74 9.73 23.88
N ASP A 122 8.97 9.42 23.48
CA ASP A 122 10.16 10.16 23.91
C ASP A 122 10.21 11.52 23.21
N GLU A 123 9.98 12.59 23.96
CA GLU A 123 9.94 13.95 23.45
C GLU A 123 11.30 14.42 22.88
N CYS A 124 12.42 13.95 23.44
CA CYS A 124 13.74 14.28 22.91
C CYS A 124 13.94 13.64 21.52
N LEU A 125 13.55 12.37 21.37
CA LEU A 125 13.61 11.69 20.08
C LEU A 125 12.65 12.33 19.07
N ARG A 126 11.43 12.70 19.49
CA ARG A 126 10.47 13.40 18.62
C ARG A 126 11.07 14.70 18.08
N LYS A 127 11.67 15.51 18.95
CA LYS A 127 12.33 16.76 18.56
C LYS A 127 13.47 16.50 17.57
N ALA A 128 14.37 15.56 17.88
CA ALA A 128 15.48 15.23 17.00
C ALA A 128 15.01 14.80 15.61
N LEU A 129 13.96 13.97 15.53
CA LEU A 129 13.37 13.55 14.25
C LEU A 129 12.78 14.74 13.46
N LEU A 130 12.09 15.68 14.11
CA LEU A 130 11.61 16.89 13.44
C LEU A 130 12.78 17.68 12.85
N ASP A 131 13.82 17.94 13.65
CA ASP A 131 14.98 18.72 13.25
C ASP A 131 15.66 18.11 11.99
N TYR A 132 15.80 16.78 11.93
CA TYR A 132 16.34 16.08 10.75
C TYR A 132 15.54 16.27 9.45
N PHE A 133 14.23 16.49 9.53
CA PHE A 133 13.37 16.64 8.35
C PHE A 133 13.11 18.10 7.96
N HIS A 134 13.48 19.08 8.79
CA HIS A 134 13.31 20.51 8.50
C HIS A 134 14.44 21.11 7.66
N ASP A 135 15.63 20.49 7.62
CA ASP A 135 16.82 20.97 6.91
C ASP A 135 16.99 20.38 5.48
N GLY A 136 15.91 19.87 4.88
CA GLY A 136 15.91 19.21 3.55
C GLY A 136 15.19 19.99 2.46
#